data_AF-A0A6M8W730-F1
#
_entry.id   AF-A0A6M8W730-F1
#
_cell.length_a   1.000
_cell.length_b   1.000
_cell.length_c   1.000
_cell.angle_alpha   90.00
_cell.angle_beta   90.00
_cell.angle_gamma   90.00
#
_symmetry.space_group_name_H-M   'P 1'
#
loop_
_entity.id
_entity.type
_entity.pdbx_description
1 polymer ?
#
loop_
_entity_poly.entity_id
_entity_poly.type
_entity_poly.pdbx_seq_one_letter_code
_entity_poly.pdbx_strand_id
1 'polypeptide(L)'
;MILLWSIRFLDSRDKTFKSRLLWLDTASLSAVERTRVELCIQISRDWGQSIMIQFRGFFSPRDSHDLSAAEIASAGGVHGISVPEYFEDEDERGMSSSEVGALLFGRPVLDARIPLLPPADDPPVAIVSPTTISQDDFRVLEYFSRDLREMQSCAFISEGPGQLGWSECGSPTIRTAVTHAEIAEFVMVFRRLYMKGDLAHTQKAAEVFCRLAAGHWTARWVESMLRRFDDRLGKPPECLPFSANVPLTFTTKRLLDAFIYTRFAHQPDARRARHYEACLAEVHGEKEMLAWMFLSALFECSLDIRNIGVEIARFFHHHVEQNARTLEGLSPLDQEHSGIGTLESKLHRYHRLRSCAVSRLAHELAQQHGLSGSDAEQFLSQAGRELDKCIPPNLIHRDGVERRPSTPPR
;
A
#
# COMPACT_ATOMS: atom_id res chain seq x y z
N MET A 1 15.44 13.39 -6.89
CA MET A 1 14.72 12.16 -6.48
C MET A 1 14.34 11.38 -7.72
N ILE A 2 14.54 10.07 -7.72
CA ILE A 2 14.08 9.19 -8.79
C ILE A 2 12.75 8.55 -8.40
N LEU A 3 11.84 8.47 -9.37
CA LEU A 3 10.58 7.77 -9.25
C LEU A 3 10.52 6.62 -10.26
N LEU A 4 10.17 5.45 -9.74
CA LEU A 4 9.91 4.25 -10.52
C LEU A 4 8.42 3.94 -10.46
N TRP A 5 7.79 3.75 -11.60
CA TRP A 5 6.38 3.35 -11.66
C TRP A 5 6.23 2.09 -12.49
N SER A 6 5.88 0.98 -11.84
CA SER A 6 5.50 -0.24 -12.54
C SER A 6 4.05 -0.11 -13.02
N ILE A 7 3.85 -0.03 -14.33
CA ILE A 7 2.53 0.07 -14.96
C ILE A 7 2.18 -1.25 -15.59
N ARG A 8 0.94 -1.70 -15.40
CA ARG A 8 0.38 -2.83 -16.13
C ARG A 8 -0.24 -2.33 -17.42
N PHE A 9 0.17 -2.91 -18.53
CA PHE A 9 -0.46 -2.65 -19.82
C PHE A 9 -1.07 -3.93 -20.39
N LEU A 10 -2.19 -3.78 -21.09
CA LEU A 10 -2.84 -4.89 -21.79
C LEU A 10 -2.31 -4.94 -23.22
N ASP A 11 -1.70 -6.05 -23.61
CA ASP A 11 -1.33 -6.28 -25.00
C ASP A 11 -2.56 -6.82 -25.75
N SER A 12 -3.10 -6.02 -26.69
CA SER A 12 -4.32 -6.36 -27.40
C SER A 12 -4.19 -7.63 -28.28
N ARG A 13 -2.96 -7.99 -28.69
CA ARG A 13 -2.70 -9.10 -29.62
C ARG A 13 -2.84 -10.45 -28.94
N ASP A 14 -2.29 -10.58 -27.74
CA ASP A 14 -2.33 -11.83 -26.96
C ASP A 14 -3.31 -11.77 -25.78
N LYS A 15 -3.93 -10.61 -25.54
CA LYS A 15 -4.87 -10.35 -24.44
C LYS A 15 -4.29 -10.64 -23.06
N THR A 16 -2.97 -10.48 -22.91
CA THR A 16 -2.30 -10.67 -21.63
C THR A 16 -1.86 -9.34 -21.04
N PHE A 17 -1.86 -9.26 -19.71
CA PHE A 17 -1.25 -8.14 -19.02
C PHE A 17 0.24 -8.33 -18.92
N LYS A 18 0.97 -7.32 -19.37
CA LYS A 18 2.41 -7.18 -19.21
C LYS A 18 2.69 -6.01 -18.27
N SER A 19 3.92 -5.92 -17.80
CA SER A 19 4.37 -4.82 -16.96
C SER A 19 5.47 -4.06 -17.68
N ARG A 20 5.46 -2.73 -17.55
CA ARG A 20 6.55 -1.86 -17.97
C ARG A 20 6.99 -1.00 -16.81
N LEU A 21 8.29 -0.84 -16.66
CA LEU A 21 8.85 0.03 -15.64
C LEU A 21 9.06 1.42 -16.24
N LEU A 22 8.45 2.42 -15.62
CA LEU A 22 8.63 3.81 -16.00
C LEU A 22 9.50 4.56 -15.02
N TRP A 23 10.14 5.58 -15.55
CA TRP A 23 11.15 6.36 -14.87
C TRP A 23 10.82 7.84 -14.91
N LEU A 24 11.04 8.53 -13.80
CA LEU A 24 11.09 9.98 -13.73
C LEU A 24 12.22 10.43 -12.80
N ASP A 25 13.22 11.11 -13.35
CA ASP A 25 14.14 11.93 -12.55
C ASP A 25 13.52 13.30 -12.33
N THR A 26 13.07 13.56 -11.11
CA THR A 26 12.44 14.83 -10.74
C THR A 26 13.38 16.03 -10.88
N ALA A 27 14.71 15.83 -10.90
CA ALA A 27 15.67 16.90 -11.14
C ALA A 27 15.66 17.42 -12.59
N SER A 28 15.14 16.64 -13.53
CA SER A 28 14.96 17.05 -14.93
C SER A 28 13.75 17.96 -15.17
N LEU A 29 12.85 18.07 -14.17
CA LEU A 29 11.64 18.89 -14.26
C LEU A 29 11.91 20.36 -13.90
N SER A 30 11.01 21.26 -14.31
CA SER A 30 11.03 22.62 -13.79
C SER A 30 10.83 22.63 -12.26
N ALA A 31 11.31 23.66 -11.57
CA ALA A 31 11.16 23.80 -10.12
C ALA A 31 9.71 23.61 -9.64
N VAL A 32 8.76 24.16 -10.41
CA VAL A 32 7.32 24.04 -10.14
C VAL A 32 6.87 22.59 -10.31
N GLU A 33 7.14 21.96 -11.45
CA GLU A 33 6.73 20.57 -11.72
C GLU A 33 7.37 19.57 -10.75
N ARG A 34 8.66 19.71 -10.48
CA ARG A 34 9.40 18.94 -9.48
C ARG A 34 8.71 19.01 -8.12
N THR A 35 8.44 20.22 -7.63
CA THR A 35 7.84 20.42 -6.30
C THR A 35 6.43 19.83 -6.24
N ARG A 36 5.65 19.95 -7.32
CA ARG A 36 4.30 19.36 -7.43
C ARG A 36 4.31 17.85 -7.36
N VAL A 37 5.18 17.22 -8.16
CA VAL A 37 5.36 15.77 -8.17
C VAL A 37 5.79 15.29 -6.79
N GLU A 38 6.84 15.88 -6.21
CA GLU A 38 7.35 15.51 -4.89
C GLU A 38 6.30 15.63 -3.79
N LEU A 39 5.54 16.75 -3.76
CA LEU A 39 4.45 16.94 -2.80
C LEU A 39 3.38 15.86 -2.97
N CYS A 40 3.01 15.55 -4.21
CA CYS A 40 2.00 14.53 -4.51
C CYS A 40 2.45 13.14 -4.07
N ILE A 41 3.71 12.75 -4.28
CA ILE A 41 4.24 11.48 -3.73
C ILE A 41 4.13 11.46 -2.21
N GLN A 42 4.53 12.54 -1.53
CA GLN A 42 4.54 12.60 -0.07
C GLN A 42 3.13 12.49 0.53
N ILE A 43 2.10 13.04 -0.11
CA ILE A 43 0.70 12.98 0.35
C ILE A 43 -0.07 11.75 -0.19
N SER A 44 0.36 11.17 -1.31
CA SER A 44 -0.31 10.03 -1.96
C SER A 44 -0.39 8.78 -1.08
N ARG A 45 0.47 8.69 -0.06
CA ARG A 45 0.45 7.63 0.95
C ARG A 45 -0.87 7.61 1.73
N ASP A 46 -1.45 8.78 1.98
CA ASP A 46 -2.65 8.94 2.80
C ASP A 46 -3.94 9.03 1.97
N TRP A 47 -3.83 9.56 0.74
CA TRP A 47 -4.98 9.97 -0.10
C TRP A 47 -5.16 9.09 -1.35
N GLY A 48 -4.28 8.11 -1.55
CA GLY A 48 -4.29 7.19 -2.69
C GLY A 48 -3.32 7.63 -3.78
N GLN A 49 -2.71 6.65 -4.45
CA GLN A 49 -1.71 6.89 -5.49
C GLN A 49 -2.29 7.39 -6.81
N SER A 50 -3.62 7.41 -6.96
CA SER A 50 -4.31 7.84 -8.19
C SER A 50 -4.03 9.31 -8.57
N ILE A 51 -3.65 10.16 -7.61
CA ILE A 51 -3.19 11.53 -7.89
C ILE A 51 -1.93 11.56 -8.77
N MET A 52 -1.14 10.48 -8.78
CA MET A 52 0.07 10.39 -9.60
C MET A 52 -0.22 10.23 -11.09
N ILE A 53 -1.44 9.81 -11.47
CA ILE A 53 -1.82 9.63 -12.87
C ILE A 53 -1.71 10.93 -13.66
N GLN A 54 -2.00 12.08 -13.05
CA GLN A 54 -1.90 13.38 -13.73
C GLN A 54 -0.46 13.74 -14.16
N PHE A 55 0.54 13.09 -13.55
CA PHE A 55 1.95 13.30 -13.86
C PHE A 55 2.52 12.24 -14.80
N ARG A 56 1.68 11.35 -15.34
CA ARG A 56 2.11 10.27 -16.20
C ARG A 56 2.96 10.73 -17.39
N GLY A 57 2.65 11.89 -17.97
CA GLY A 57 3.40 12.46 -19.10
C GLY A 57 4.86 12.81 -18.79
N PHE A 58 5.25 12.90 -17.52
CA PHE A 58 6.65 13.11 -17.12
C PHE A 58 7.46 11.80 -17.08
N PHE A 59 6.78 10.66 -17.03
CA PHE A 59 7.43 9.36 -16.96
C PHE A 59 7.79 8.86 -18.36
N SER A 60 9.01 8.31 -18.49
CA SER A 60 9.50 7.70 -19.72
C SER A 60 9.83 6.22 -19.50
N PRO A 61 9.66 5.35 -20.51
CA PRO A 61 10.19 3.99 -20.46
C PRO A 61 11.71 4.03 -20.35
N ARG A 62 12.29 3.19 -19.49
CA ARG A 62 13.74 2.98 -19.42
C ARG A 62 14.00 1.54 -19.03
N ASP A 63 15.01 0.91 -19.63
CA ASP A 63 15.39 -0.43 -19.22
C ASP A 63 15.97 -0.39 -17.81
N SER A 64 15.53 -1.32 -16.96
CA SER A 64 15.98 -1.41 -15.56
C SER A 64 17.49 -1.67 -15.42
N HIS A 65 18.13 -2.12 -16.50
CA HIS A 65 19.57 -2.37 -16.57
C HIS A 65 20.40 -1.11 -16.86
N ASP A 66 19.78 0.01 -17.24
CA ASP A 66 20.47 1.26 -17.57
C ASP A 66 20.78 2.12 -16.34
N LEU A 67 20.61 1.59 -15.13
CA LEU A 67 20.80 2.33 -13.89
C LEU A 67 22.17 2.02 -13.28
N SER A 68 23.05 2.99 -13.36
CA SER A 68 24.28 2.94 -12.57
C SER A 68 23.99 3.23 -11.10
N ALA A 69 24.71 2.55 -10.20
CA ALA A 69 24.66 2.87 -8.77
C ALA A 69 25.02 4.34 -8.47
N ALA A 70 25.83 4.97 -9.33
CA ALA A 70 26.19 6.38 -9.25
C ALA A 70 25.01 7.32 -9.49
N GLU A 71 24.16 7.04 -10.50
CA GLU A 71 22.94 7.81 -10.76
C GLU A 71 21.97 7.73 -9.57
N ILE A 72 21.76 6.52 -9.03
CA ILE A 72 20.88 6.29 -7.87
C ILE A 72 21.36 7.07 -6.64
N ALA A 73 22.67 7.04 -6.36
CA ALA A 73 23.27 7.75 -5.24
C ALA A 73 23.15 9.28 -5.39
N SER A 74 23.38 9.80 -6.61
CA SER A 74 23.32 11.24 -6.89
C SER A 74 21.91 11.83 -6.77
N ALA A 75 20.87 11.03 -7.03
CA ALA A 75 19.49 11.50 -7.05
C ALA A 75 18.83 11.58 -5.66
N GLY A 76 19.55 11.19 -4.59
CA GLY A 76 19.04 11.20 -3.22
C GLY A 76 18.05 10.07 -2.90
N GLY A 77 17.98 9.03 -3.74
CA GLY A 77 17.15 7.84 -3.53
C GLY A 77 16.12 7.58 -4.63
N VAL A 78 15.53 6.38 -4.57
CA VAL A 78 14.55 5.85 -5.53
C VAL A 78 13.25 5.54 -4.81
N HIS A 79 12.13 6.00 -5.34
CA HIS A 79 10.80 5.72 -4.80
C HIS A 79 9.95 4.94 -5.80
N GLY A 80 9.37 3.83 -5.35
CA GLY A 80 8.41 3.05 -6.13
C GLY A 80 6.99 3.64 -6.01
N ILE A 81 6.31 3.73 -7.15
CA ILE A 81 4.90 4.10 -7.30
C ILE A 81 4.19 2.89 -7.90
N SER A 82 3.01 2.60 -7.36
CA SER A 82 2.10 1.58 -7.85
C SER A 82 0.67 2.11 -7.75
N VAL A 83 0.08 2.37 -8.91
CA VAL A 83 -1.33 2.79 -9.04
C VAL A 83 -2.11 1.60 -9.58
N PRO A 84 -2.70 0.74 -8.73
CA PRO A 84 -3.24 -0.54 -9.16
C PRO A 84 -4.45 -0.42 -10.09
N GLU A 85 -5.12 0.73 -10.06
CA GLU A 85 -6.32 1.04 -10.84
C GLU A 85 -5.99 1.69 -12.21
N TYR A 86 -4.71 1.92 -12.51
CA TYR A 86 -4.27 2.52 -13.78
C TYR A 86 -3.73 1.46 -14.74
N PHE A 87 -4.29 1.45 -15.96
CA PHE A 87 -3.91 0.54 -17.04
C PHE A 87 -3.55 1.35 -18.29
N GLU A 88 -2.65 0.80 -19.09
CA GLU A 88 -2.34 1.29 -20.43
C GLU A 88 -2.60 0.20 -21.47
N ASP A 89 -2.73 0.56 -22.74
CA ASP A 89 -2.56 -0.37 -23.85
C ASP A 89 -1.09 -0.43 -24.29
N GLU A 90 -0.79 -1.27 -25.29
CA GLU A 90 0.56 -1.38 -25.86
C GLU A 90 1.11 -0.07 -26.46
N ASP A 91 0.23 0.90 -26.77
CA ASP A 91 0.56 2.19 -27.35
C ASP A 91 0.66 3.31 -26.29
N GLU A 92 0.78 2.93 -25.01
CA GLU A 92 0.89 3.82 -23.84
C GLU A 92 -0.35 4.68 -23.56
N ARG A 93 -1.49 4.39 -24.20
CA ARG A 93 -2.72 5.13 -23.97
C ARG A 93 -3.36 4.61 -22.68
N GLY A 94 -3.64 5.53 -21.77
CA GLY A 94 -4.39 5.22 -20.55
C GLY A 94 -5.75 4.61 -20.88
N MET A 95 -6.04 3.47 -20.26
CA MET A 95 -7.28 2.74 -20.43
C MET A 95 -8.15 2.87 -19.18
N SER A 96 -9.42 3.15 -19.39
CA SER A 96 -10.43 2.91 -18.36
C SER A 96 -10.60 1.40 -18.16
N SER A 97 -11.00 0.98 -16.97
CA SER A 97 -11.32 -0.44 -16.75
C SER A 97 -12.52 -0.92 -17.56
N SER A 98 -13.39 -0.02 -18.01
CA SER A 98 -14.45 -0.33 -18.96
C SER A 98 -13.88 -0.80 -20.30
N GLU A 99 -12.87 -0.09 -20.82
CA GLU A 99 -12.15 -0.48 -22.04
C GLU A 99 -11.39 -1.79 -21.85
N VAL A 100 -10.68 -1.95 -20.72
CA VAL A 100 -9.97 -3.19 -20.39
C VAL A 100 -10.94 -4.37 -20.32
N GLY A 101 -12.08 -4.19 -19.66
CA GLY A 101 -13.14 -5.19 -19.56
C GLY A 101 -13.72 -5.57 -20.92
N ALA A 102 -13.98 -4.58 -21.78
CA ALA A 102 -14.50 -4.80 -23.13
C ALA A 102 -13.53 -5.64 -23.98
N LEU A 103 -12.23 -5.38 -23.89
CA LEU A 103 -11.22 -6.11 -24.65
C LEU A 103 -11.03 -7.56 -24.15
N LEU A 104 -11.00 -7.75 -22.83
CA LEU A 104 -10.77 -9.06 -22.22
C LEU A 104 -12.01 -9.96 -22.28
N PHE A 105 -13.19 -9.40 -22.04
CA PHE A 105 -14.42 -10.16 -21.80
C PHE A 105 -15.52 -9.91 -22.85
N GLY A 106 -15.27 -9.05 -23.83
CA GLY A 106 -16.25 -8.70 -24.87
C GLY A 106 -17.40 -7.80 -24.36
N ARG A 107 -17.27 -7.21 -23.16
CA ARG A 107 -18.26 -6.31 -22.56
C ARG A 107 -17.63 -5.29 -21.60
N PRO A 108 -18.10 -4.04 -21.55
CA PRO A 108 -17.58 -3.04 -20.63
C PRO A 108 -17.75 -3.45 -19.16
N VAL A 109 -16.75 -3.16 -18.33
CA VAL A 109 -16.76 -3.38 -16.87
C VAL A 109 -16.71 -2.04 -16.17
N LEU A 110 -17.75 -1.70 -15.41
CA LEU A 110 -17.98 -0.34 -14.89
C LEU A 110 -17.12 0.07 -13.67
N ASP A 111 -16.18 -0.74 -13.17
CA ASP A 111 -15.35 -0.32 -12.02
C ASP A 111 -13.91 -0.87 -12.05
N ALA A 112 -12.94 -0.01 -11.73
CA ALA A 112 -11.51 -0.16 -12.07
C ALA A 112 -10.60 -0.77 -11.02
N ARG A 113 -11.17 -1.42 -10.01
CA ARG A 113 -10.39 -2.28 -9.13
C ARG A 113 -10.16 -3.62 -9.81
N ILE A 114 -9.37 -3.62 -10.88
CA ILE A 114 -8.84 -4.85 -11.45
C ILE A 114 -7.72 -5.30 -10.49
N PRO A 115 -8.05 -6.25 -9.60
CA PRO A 115 -8.23 -7.61 -10.06
C PRO A 115 -9.64 -8.14 -9.74
N LEU A 116 -10.34 -8.60 -10.78
CA LEU A 116 -11.48 -9.51 -10.69
C LEU A 116 -12.75 -8.99 -9.98
N LEU A 117 -13.27 -7.80 -10.31
CA LEU A 117 -14.62 -7.37 -9.89
C LEU A 117 -15.64 -7.30 -11.04
N PRO A 118 -16.90 -7.75 -10.84
CA PRO A 118 -17.98 -7.68 -11.82
C PRO A 118 -18.74 -6.31 -11.72
N PRO A 119 -19.77 -6.05 -12.58
CA PRO A 119 -20.15 -4.72 -13.05
C PRO A 119 -20.89 -3.85 -12.01
N ALA A 120 -20.85 -2.53 -12.21
CA ALA A 120 -21.39 -1.51 -11.29
C ALA A 120 -22.92 -1.33 -11.27
N ASP A 121 -23.67 -2.28 -11.82
CA ASP A 121 -25.15 -2.23 -11.78
C ASP A 121 -25.74 -3.05 -10.62
N ASP A 122 -24.91 -3.62 -9.73
CA ASP A 122 -25.44 -4.36 -8.59
C ASP A 122 -25.94 -3.42 -7.48
N PRO A 123 -27.16 -3.66 -6.95
CA PRO A 123 -27.66 -2.93 -5.80
C PRO A 123 -26.69 -3.06 -4.61
N PRO A 124 -26.67 -2.06 -3.69
CA PRO A 124 -25.87 -2.15 -2.47
C PRO A 124 -26.13 -3.50 -1.82
N VAL A 125 -25.06 -4.22 -1.45
CA VAL A 125 -25.06 -5.58 -0.89
C VAL A 125 -26.37 -5.83 -0.16
N ALA A 126 -27.37 -6.38 -0.87
CA ALA A 126 -28.53 -6.92 -0.23
C ALA A 126 -27.98 -8.21 0.34
N ILE A 127 -27.40 -8.13 1.55
CA ILE A 127 -27.05 -9.29 2.33
C ILE A 127 -28.32 -10.13 2.31
N VAL A 128 -28.28 -11.21 1.55
CA VAL A 128 -29.39 -12.13 1.41
C VAL A 128 -29.82 -12.45 2.84
N SER A 129 -31.09 -12.15 3.14
CA SER A 129 -31.86 -12.43 4.36
C SER A 129 -31.10 -13.01 5.56
N PRO A 130 -31.33 -12.50 6.78
CA PRO A 130 -30.45 -12.62 7.94
C PRO A 130 -29.97 -14.06 8.14
N THR A 131 -28.82 -14.39 7.54
CA THR A 131 -28.10 -15.61 7.90
C THR A 131 -27.59 -15.36 9.31
N THR A 132 -28.20 -16.02 10.27
CA THR A 132 -27.75 -16.00 11.66
C THR A 132 -26.29 -16.44 11.68
N ILE A 133 -25.37 -15.49 11.87
CA ILE A 133 -23.95 -15.79 12.00
C ILE A 133 -23.78 -16.59 13.30
N SER A 134 -23.11 -17.75 13.22
CA SER A 134 -22.82 -18.53 14.42
C SER A 134 -21.89 -17.75 15.36
N GLN A 135 -21.93 -18.02 16.67
CA GLN A 135 -21.08 -17.30 17.62
C GLN A 135 -19.57 -17.47 17.32
N ASP A 136 -19.16 -18.64 16.84
CA ASP A 136 -17.78 -18.91 16.47
C ASP A 136 -17.37 -18.12 15.22
N ASP A 137 -18.24 -18.06 14.21
CA ASP A 137 -18.00 -17.26 13.01
C ASP A 137 -17.94 -15.77 13.32
N PHE A 138 -18.82 -15.29 14.20
CA PHE A 138 -18.81 -13.91 14.66
C PHE A 138 -17.47 -13.58 15.31
N ARG A 139 -16.97 -14.44 16.20
CA ARG A 139 -15.66 -14.26 16.85
C ARG A 139 -14.52 -14.25 15.85
N VAL A 140 -14.52 -15.14 14.85
CA VAL A 140 -13.49 -15.13 13.80
C VAL A 140 -13.46 -13.78 13.08
N LEU A 141 -14.63 -13.29 12.63
CA LEU A 141 -14.74 -12.01 11.91
C LEU A 141 -14.40 -10.81 12.80
N GLU A 142 -14.76 -10.85 14.08
CA GLU A 142 -14.46 -9.81 15.06
C GLU A 142 -12.95 -9.69 15.31
N TYR A 143 -12.30 -10.81 15.67
CA TYR A 143 -10.85 -10.82 15.94
C TYR A 143 -10.04 -10.47 14.69
N PHE A 144 -10.45 -10.99 13.53
CA PHE A 144 -9.83 -10.63 12.26
C PHE A 144 -9.97 -9.12 11.97
N SER A 145 -11.17 -8.56 12.11
CA SER A 145 -11.41 -7.12 11.84
C SER A 145 -10.63 -6.22 12.79
N ARG A 146 -10.50 -6.62 14.07
CA ARG A 146 -9.67 -5.92 15.06
C ARG A 146 -8.20 -5.93 14.66
N ASP A 147 -7.64 -7.10 14.43
CA ASP A 147 -6.21 -7.25 14.13
C ASP A 147 -5.85 -6.64 12.78
N LEU A 148 -6.77 -6.68 11.81
CA LEU A 148 -6.63 -5.96 10.54
C LEU A 148 -6.51 -4.44 10.75
N ARG A 149 -7.37 -3.86 11.59
CA ARG A 149 -7.34 -2.43 11.90
C ARG A 149 -6.04 -2.05 12.61
N GLU A 150 -5.59 -2.87 13.55
CA GLU A 150 -4.31 -2.71 14.22
C GLU A 150 -3.15 -2.70 13.21
N MET A 151 -3.10 -3.70 12.30
CA MET A 151 -2.08 -3.78 11.23
C MET A 151 -2.13 -2.55 10.31
N GLN A 152 -3.32 -2.06 9.97
CA GLN A 152 -3.52 -0.87 9.15
C GLN A 152 -3.10 0.43 9.83
N SER A 153 -2.99 0.44 11.16
CA SER A 153 -2.57 1.61 11.94
C SER A 153 -1.06 1.69 12.19
N CYS A 154 -0.33 0.59 12.00
CA CYS A 154 1.11 0.54 12.22
C CYS A 154 1.89 1.39 11.20
N ALA A 155 2.95 2.08 11.64
CA ALA A 155 3.79 2.90 10.77
C ALA A 155 4.41 2.10 9.59
N PHE A 156 4.68 0.81 9.76
CA PHE A 156 5.23 -0.03 8.70
C PHE A 156 4.32 -0.14 7.46
N ILE A 157 3.00 -0.16 7.63
CA ILE A 157 2.06 -0.27 6.50
C ILE A 157 1.98 1.02 5.67
N SER A 158 2.24 2.18 6.30
CA SER A 158 2.18 3.50 5.65
C SER A 158 3.53 3.91 5.07
N GLU A 159 4.63 3.57 5.75
CA GLU A 159 5.98 3.95 5.36
C GLU A 159 6.65 2.93 4.44
N GLY A 160 6.25 1.65 4.52
CA GLY A 160 6.76 0.56 3.68
C GLY A 160 8.03 -0.11 4.23
N PRO A 161 8.63 -1.02 3.44
CA PRO A 161 9.74 -1.88 3.88
C PRO A 161 11.10 -1.15 3.96
N GLY A 162 11.15 0.13 3.57
CA GLY A 162 12.40 0.87 3.41
C GLY A 162 13.07 0.64 2.07
N GLN A 163 14.30 1.13 1.95
CA GLN A 163 15.13 1.09 0.75
C GLN A 163 16.39 0.28 1.03
N LEU A 164 16.76 -0.57 0.07
CA LEU A 164 18.07 -1.19 0.01
C LEU A 164 19.03 -0.25 -0.71
N GLY A 165 20.20 -0.01 -0.12
CA GLY A 165 21.29 0.76 -0.70
C GLY A 165 22.63 0.08 -0.47
N TRP A 166 23.72 0.73 -0.89
CA TRP A 166 25.08 0.23 -0.71
C TRP A 166 25.94 1.25 0.04
N SER A 167 26.82 0.75 0.90
CA SER A 167 27.87 1.54 1.52
C SER A 167 28.98 1.86 0.50
N GLU A 168 29.86 2.79 0.83
CA GLU A 168 31.05 3.11 0.02
C GLU A 168 31.96 1.89 -0.20
N CYS A 169 31.92 0.92 0.71
CA CYS A 169 32.67 -0.33 0.61
C CYS A 169 31.94 -1.41 -0.20
N GLY A 170 30.79 -1.11 -0.80
CA GLY A 170 30.00 -2.05 -1.60
C GLY A 170 29.18 -3.05 -0.79
N SER A 171 29.03 -2.86 0.54
CA SER A 171 28.16 -3.72 1.36
C SER A 171 26.71 -3.23 1.34
N PRO A 172 25.71 -4.12 1.32
CA PRO A 172 24.31 -3.72 1.37
C PRO A 172 23.97 -3.03 2.70
N THR A 173 23.04 -2.07 2.64
CA THR A 173 22.53 -1.32 3.80
C THR A 173 21.03 -1.11 3.65
N ILE A 174 20.29 -1.14 4.75
CA ILE A 174 18.85 -0.86 4.75
C ILE A 174 18.62 0.54 5.34
N ARG A 175 17.85 1.37 4.64
CA ARG A 175 17.37 2.66 5.14
C ARG A 175 15.86 2.62 5.25
N THR A 176 15.32 2.87 6.42
CA THR A 176 13.87 2.88 6.65
C THR A 176 13.47 4.00 7.58
N ALA A 177 12.25 4.50 7.41
CA ALA A 177 11.65 5.51 8.27
C ALA A 177 11.07 4.92 9.57
N VAL A 178 10.89 3.59 9.63
CA VAL A 178 10.36 2.90 10.80
C VAL A 178 11.46 2.34 11.69
N THR A 179 11.24 2.42 12.99
CA THR A 179 12.13 1.87 14.01
C THR A 179 12.01 0.35 14.12
N HIS A 180 13.00 -0.29 14.71
CA HIS A 180 12.95 -1.73 15.00
C HIS A 180 11.76 -2.12 15.89
N ALA A 181 11.37 -1.26 16.84
CA ALA A 181 10.23 -1.50 17.72
C ALA A 181 8.91 -1.52 16.94
N GLU A 182 8.72 -0.56 16.02
CA GLU A 182 7.53 -0.50 15.16
C GLU A 182 7.47 -1.70 14.19
N ILE A 183 8.61 -2.15 13.68
CA ILE A 183 8.68 -3.38 12.87
C ILE A 183 8.29 -4.60 13.71
N ALA A 184 8.82 -4.71 14.94
CA ALA A 184 8.52 -5.84 15.81
C ALA A 184 7.03 -5.89 16.19
N GLU A 185 6.44 -4.74 16.53
CA GLU A 185 5.00 -4.59 16.77
C GLU A 185 4.20 -5.03 15.55
N PHE A 186 4.53 -4.52 14.36
CA PHE A 186 3.87 -4.90 13.12
C PHE A 186 3.95 -6.41 12.85
N VAL A 187 5.13 -7.01 13.03
CA VAL A 187 5.33 -8.46 12.85
C VAL A 187 4.43 -9.27 13.79
N MET A 188 4.22 -8.81 15.03
CA MET A 188 3.35 -9.48 15.99
C MET A 188 1.89 -9.45 15.55
N VAL A 189 1.40 -8.34 14.99
CA VAL A 189 0.04 -8.24 14.44
C VAL A 189 -0.10 -9.07 13.18
N PHE A 190 0.83 -8.91 12.24
CA PHE A 190 0.86 -9.69 11.00
C PHE A 190 0.84 -11.20 11.29
N ARG A 191 1.62 -11.65 12.27
CA ARG A 191 1.67 -13.06 12.67
C ARG A 191 0.29 -13.60 13.03
N ARG A 192 -0.56 -12.84 13.74
CA ARG A 192 -1.92 -13.27 14.11
C ARG A 192 -2.84 -13.41 12.89
N LEU A 193 -2.65 -12.55 11.88
CA LEU A 193 -3.39 -12.59 10.62
C LEU A 193 -2.87 -13.68 9.66
N TYR A 194 -1.59 -14.05 9.78
CA TYR A 194 -0.87 -14.95 8.88
C TYR A 194 -0.81 -16.41 9.37
N MET A 195 -0.71 -16.66 10.67
CA MET A 195 -0.49 -18.02 11.19
C MET A 195 -1.80 -18.79 11.32
N LYS A 196 -1.84 -20.01 10.75
CA LYS A 196 -3.02 -20.89 10.76
C LYS A 196 -3.58 -21.21 12.15
N GLY A 197 -2.74 -21.16 13.19
CA GLY A 197 -3.15 -21.43 14.57
C GLY A 197 -4.01 -20.33 15.19
N ASP A 198 -3.88 -19.08 14.73
CA ASP A 198 -4.53 -17.93 15.34
C ASP A 198 -6.00 -17.81 14.91
N LEU A 199 -6.82 -17.19 15.76
CA LEU A 199 -8.25 -17.00 15.52
C LEU A 199 -8.49 -15.97 14.41
N ALA A 200 -7.67 -14.92 14.38
CA ALA A 200 -7.68 -13.85 13.38
C ALA A 200 -7.03 -14.26 12.04
N HIS A 201 -6.81 -15.54 11.78
CA HIS A 201 -6.14 -15.98 10.55
C HIS A 201 -6.96 -15.63 9.29
N THR A 202 -6.29 -15.02 8.31
CA THR A 202 -6.91 -14.52 7.07
C THR A 202 -7.70 -15.58 6.31
N GLN A 203 -7.18 -16.81 6.19
CA GLN A 203 -7.90 -17.88 5.51
C GLN A 203 -9.19 -18.27 6.23
N LYS A 204 -9.18 -18.31 7.58
CA LYS A 204 -10.38 -18.65 8.37
C LYS A 204 -11.44 -17.57 8.20
N ALA A 205 -11.05 -16.31 8.28
CA ALA A 205 -11.96 -15.19 8.08
C ALA A 205 -12.54 -15.17 6.66
N ALA A 206 -11.72 -15.44 5.64
CA ALA A 206 -12.16 -15.56 4.26
C ALA A 206 -13.14 -16.74 4.06
N GLU A 207 -12.88 -17.91 4.65
CA GLU A 207 -13.78 -19.07 4.59
C GLU A 207 -15.16 -18.74 5.22
N VAL A 208 -15.18 -18.13 6.40
CA VAL A 208 -16.41 -17.67 7.05
C VAL A 208 -17.14 -16.67 6.18
N PHE A 209 -16.44 -15.65 5.69
CA PHE A 209 -17.01 -14.62 4.82
C PHE A 209 -17.61 -15.21 3.54
N CYS A 210 -16.87 -16.05 2.82
CA CYS A 210 -17.34 -16.63 1.55
C CYS A 210 -18.54 -17.55 1.74
N ARG A 211 -18.63 -18.25 2.88
CA ARG A 211 -19.82 -19.02 3.25
C ARG A 211 -21.02 -18.12 3.54
N LEU A 212 -20.83 -17.04 4.29
CA LEU A 212 -21.91 -16.11 4.64
C LEU A 212 -22.39 -15.26 3.46
N ALA A 213 -21.48 -14.88 2.57
CA ALA A 213 -21.74 -14.12 1.36
C ALA A 213 -21.85 -15.04 0.12
N ALA A 214 -22.21 -16.31 0.32
CA ALA A 214 -22.31 -17.28 -0.77
C ALA A 214 -23.27 -16.79 -1.86
N GLY A 215 -22.81 -16.82 -3.12
CA GLY A 215 -23.56 -16.30 -4.26
C GLY A 215 -23.34 -14.82 -4.55
N HIS A 216 -22.77 -14.04 -3.61
CA HIS A 216 -22.35 -12.67 -3.86
C HIS A 216 -20.98 -12.64 -4.57
N TRP A 217 -20.75 -11.64 -5.43
CA TRP A 217 -19.49 -11.55 -6.15
C TRP A 217 -18.28 -11.28 -5.25
N THR A 218 -18.47 -10.56 -4.14
CA THR A 218 -17.40 -10.26 -3.18
C THR A 218 -16.81 -11.54 -2.60
N ALA A 219 -17.60 -12.60 -2.40
CA ALA A 219 -17.10 -13.91 -1.97
C ALA A 219 -16.12 -14.48 -3.02
N ARG A 220 -16.49 -14.48 -4.30
CA ARG A 220 -15.60 -14.94 -5.39
C ARG A 220 -14.34 -14.10 -5.51
N TRP A 221 -14.44 -12.79 -5.26
CA TRP A 221 -13.30 -11.89 -5.24
C TRP A 221 -12.35 -12.21 -4.08
N VAL A 222 -12.88 -12.35 -2.86
CA VAL A 222 -12.10 -12.72 -1.68
C VAL A 222 -11.41 -14.07 -1.90
N GLU A 223 -12.09 -15.07 -2.45
CA GLU A 223 -11.48 -16.36 -2.82
C GLU A 223 -10.34 -16.20 -3.82
N SER A 224 -10.49 -15.30 -4.82
CA SER A 224 -9.42 -15.06 -5.78
C SER A 224 -8.23 -14.33 -5.17
N MET A 225 -8.48 -13.36 -4.28
CA MET A 225 -7.41 -12.66 -3.58
C MET A 225 -6.68 -13.59 -2.60
N LEU A 226 -7.41 -14.50 -1.96
CA LEU A 226 -6.83 -15.54 -1.12
C LEU A 226 -5.95 -16.50 -1.93
N ARG A 227 -6.41 -16.95 -3.11
CA ARG A 227 -5.58 -17.76 -4.02
C ARG A 227 -4.32 -17.02 -4.46
N ARG A 228 -4.42 -15.74 -4.77
CA ARG A 228 -3.26 -14.91 -5.11
C ARG A 228 -2.26 -14.80 -3.94
N PHE A 229 -2.77 -14.63 -2.73
CA PHE A 229 -1.96 -14.60 -1.52
C PHE A 229 -1.22 -15.93 -1.32
N ASP A 230 -1.93 -17.06 -1.44
CA ASP A 230 -1.33 -18.40 -1.34
C ASP A 230 -0.29 -18.66 -2.45
N ASP A 231 -0.59 -18.23 -3.69
CA ASP A 231 0.35 -18.32 -4.82
C ASP A 231 1.63 -17.51 -4.56
N ARG A 232 1.52 -16.30 -3.97
CA ARG A 232 2.68 -15.49 -3.59
C ARG A 232 3.52 -16.19 -2.52
N LEU A 233 2.86 -16.74 -1.50
CA LEU A 233 3.53 -17.51 -0.44
C LEU A 233 4.28 -18.73 -0.99
N GLY A 234 3.76 -19.34 -2.06
CA GLY A 234 4.37 -20.48 -2.75
C GLY A 234 5.52 -20.14 -3.70
N LYS A 235 5.66 -18.87 -4.13
CA LYS A 235 6.72 -18.43 -5.04
C LYS A 235 7.94 -17.90 -4.28
N PRO A 236 9.14 -17.91 -4.88
CA PRO A 236 10.27 -17.14 -4.36
C PRO A 236 9.92 -15.66 -4.25
N PRO A 237 10.46 -14.93 -3.25
CA PRO A 237 10.23 -13.49 -3.15
C PRO A 237 10.76 -12.81 -4.41
N GLU A 238 10.03 -11.82 -4.92
CA GLU A 238 10.47 -11.03 -6.06
C GLU A 238 11.75 -10.28 -5.68
N CYS A 239 12.87 -10.71 -6.26
CA CYS A 239 14.17 -10.10 -6.04
C CYS A 239 14.52 -9.29 -7.30
N LEU A 240 14.18 -8.01 -7.32
CA LEU A 240 14.66 -7.08 -8.34
C LEU A 240 16.20 -6.90 -8.18
N PRO A 241 16.95 -6.61 -9.26
CA PRO A 241 17.71 -7.55 -10.07
C PRO A 241 19.13 -7.86 -9.51
N PHE A 242 19.27 -8.11 -8.22
CA PHE A 242 20.58 -8.18 -7.56
C PHE A 242 21.13 -9.59 -7.29
N SER A 243 20.36 -10.66 -7.56
CA SER A 243 20.95 -12.01 -7.62
C SER A 243 21.52 -12.22 -9.01
N ALA A 244 22.82 -12.49 -9.08
CA ALA A 244 23.51 -12.80 -10.32
C ALA A 244 22.91 -14.07 -10.94
N ASN A 245 21.89 -13.98 -11.79
CA ASN A 245 21.27 -15.07 -12.59
C ASN A 245 20.90 -16.38 -11.87
N VAL A 246 21.07 -16.49 -10.54
CA VAL A 246 20.72 -17.68 -9.76
C VAL A 246 19.34 -17.45 -9.16
N PRO A 247 18.32 -18.22 -9.58
CA PRO A 247 17.00 -18.14 -8.99
C PRO A 247 17.07 -18.62 -7.53
N LEU A 248 16.45 -17.85 -6.63
CA LEU A 248 16.28 -18.25 -5.24
C LEU A 248 15.39 -19.50 -5.17
N THR A 249 15.79 -20.48 -4.37
CA THR A 249 15.07 -21.76 -4.25
C THR A 249 14.08 -21.78 -3.11
N PHE A 250 14.22 -20.89 -2.12
CA PHE A 250 13.26 -20.76 -1.03
C PHE A 250 12.03 -19.94 -1.43
N THR A 251 10.89 -20.29 -0.84
CA THR A 251 9.62 -19.58 -1.05
C THR A 251 9.48 -18.38 -0.10
N THR A 252 8.62 -17.43 -0.45
CA THR A 252 8.21 -16.30 0.39
C THR A 252 7.75 -16.77 1.76
N LYS A 253 6.93 -17.84 1.81
CA LYS A 253 6.50 -18.46 3.07
C LYS A 253 7.67 -18.92 3.94
N ARG A 254 8.68 -19.55 3.34
CA ARG A 254 9.85 -20.05 4.07
C ARG A 254 10.66 -18.90 4.66
N LEU A 255 10.84 -17.81 3.90
CA LEU A 255 11.50 -16.59 4.36
C LEU A 255 10.76 -15.96 5.56
N LEU A 256 9.45 -15.73 5.42
CA LEU A 256 8.61 -15.15 6.48
C LEU A 256 8.65 -16.00 7.76
N ASP A 257 8.41 -17.31 7.63
CA ASP A 257 8.45 -18.22 8.78
C ASP A 257 9.85 -18.19 9.46
N ALA A 258 10.93 -18.22 8.67
CA ALA A 258 12.28 -18.22 9.23
C ALA A 258 12.54 -16.97 10.07
N PHE A 259 12.20 -15.77 9.59
CA PHE A 259 12.39 -14.53 10.35
C PHE A 259 11.49 -14.44 11.56
N ILE A 260 10.18 -14.69 11.40
CA ILE A 260 9.21 -14.60 12.49
C ILE A 260 9.64 -15.50 13.66
N TYR A 261 10.01 -16.75 13.39
CA TYR A 261 10.36 -17.71 14.44
C TYR A 261 11.78 -17.60 15.00
N THR A 262 12.70 -16.89 14.32
CA THR A 262 14.08 -16.75 14.81
C THR A 262 14.36 -15.38 15.44
N ARG A 263 13.70 -14.32 14.96
CA ARG A 263 13.98 -12.94 15.37
C ARG A 263 12.88 -12.31 16.21
N PHE A 264 11.63 -12.74 16.05
CA PHE A 264 10.48 -12.07 16.66
C PHE A 264 9.67 -12.94 17.63
N ALA A 265 9.73 -14.27 17.50
CA ALA A 265 9.10 -15.19 18.45
C ALA A 265 9.88 -15.26 19.77
N HIS A 266 9.16 -15.34 20.90
CA HIS A 266 9.74 -15.45 22.24
C HIS A 266 10.57 -16.73 22.48
N GLN A 267 10.45 -17.75 21.63
CA GLN A 267 11.24 -18.98 21.72
C GLN A 267 11.76 -19.38 20.33
N PRO A 268 13.08 -19.28 20.10
CA PRO A 268 13.69 -19.69 18.83
C PRO A 268 13.48 -21.19 18.56
N ASP A 269 12.98 -21.53 17.38
CA ASP A 269 12.88 -22.92 16.91
C ASP A 269 14.16 -23.32 16.16
N ALA A 270 14.87 -24.33 16.66
CA ALA A 270 16.12 -24.83 16.05
C ALA A 270 15.95 -25.28 14.59
N ARG A 271 14.77 -25.77 14.20
CA ARG A 271 14.47 -26.09 12.80
C ARG A 271 14.39 -24.83 11.96
N ARG A 272 13.76 -23.77 12.47
CA ARG A 272 13.61 -22.48 11.79
C ARG A 272 14.92 -21.70 11.74
N ALA A 273 15.81 -21.87 12.73
CA ALA A 273 17.18 -21.37 12.65
C ALA A 273 17.94 -21.95 11.45
N ARG A 274 17.83 -23.27 11.19
CA ARG A 274 18.42 -23.87 9.98
C ARG A 274 17.81 -23.33 8.69
N HIS A 275 16.51 -23.05 8.67
CA HIS A 275 15.87 -22.44 7.51
C HIS A 275 16.38 -21.02 7.27
N TYR A 276 16.59 -20.23 8.34
CA TYR A 276 17.18 -18.89 8.25
C TYR A 276 18.60 -18.96 7.66
N GLU A 277 19.46 -19.82 8.20
CA GLU A 277 20.84 -20.00 7.68
C GLU A 277 20.87 -20.46 6.22
N ALA A 278 19.94 -21.33 5.82
CA ALA A 278 19.82 -21.74 4.42
C ALA A 278 19.43 -20.57 3.49
N CYS A 279 18.48 -19.72 3.92
CA CYS A 279 18.12 -18.53 3.13
C CYS A 279 19.29 -17.53 3.08
N LEU A 280 20.03 -17.39 4.18
CA LEU A 280 21.21 -16.52 4.26
C LEU A 280 22.33 -17.00 3.32
N ALA A 281 22.55 -18.30 3.21
CA ALA A 281 23.53 -18.88 2.29
C ALA A 281 23.18 -18.61 0.82
N GLU A 282 21.90 -18.66 0.45
CA GLU A 282 21.43 -18.36 -0.91
C GLU A 282 21.59 -16.88 -1.31
N VAL A 283 21.73 -15.98 -0.31
CA VAL A 283 22.10 -14.57 -0.53
C VAL A 283 23.56 -14.29 -0.16
N HIS A 284 24.43 -15.29 -0.25
CA HIS A 284 25.89 -15.17 -0.04
C HIS A 284 26.30 -14.64 1.35
N GLY A 285 25.48 -14.81 2.38
CA GLY A 285 25.78 -14.31 3.73
C GLY A 285 25.36 -12.86 3.97
N GLU A 286 24.77 -12.19 2.99
CA GLU A 286 24.37 -10.78 3.07
C GLU A 286 23.10 -10.60 3.93
N LYS A 287 23.29 -10.28 5.22
CA LYS A 287 22.21 -10.19 6.21
C LYS A 287 21.22 -9.07 5.88
N GLU A 288 21.72 -7.93 5.42
CA GLU A 288 20.94 -6.75 5.06
C GLU A 288 20.08 -7.02 3.81
N MET A 289 20.62 -7.77 2.84
CA MET A 289 19.82 -8.22 1.69
C MET A 289 18.67 -9.12 2.15
N LEU A 290 18.98 -10.13 2.97
CA LEU A 290 17.97 -11.07 3.46
C LEU A 290 16.88 -10.37 4.30
N ALA A 291 17.28 -9.43 5.16
CA ALA A 291 16.35 -8.66 5.97
C ALA A 291 15.47 -7.73 5.12
N TRP A 292 16.02 -7.08 4.09
CA TRP A 292 15.22 -6.27 3.17
C TRP A 292 14.22 -7.11 2.37
N MET A 293 14.63 -8.30 1.90
CA MET A 293 13.71 -9.23 1.23
C MET A 293 12.58 -9.67 2.17
N PHE A 294 12.89 -9.94 3.45
CA PHE A 294 11.89 -10.26 4.46
C PHE A 294 10.89 -9.11 4.65
N LEU A 295 11.38 -7.88 4.83
CA LEU A 295 10.52 -6.71 5.01
C LEU A 295 9.64 -6.45 3.78
N SER A 296 10.19 -6.62 2.58
CA SER A 296 9.45 -6.45 1.31
C SER A 296 8.36 -7.50 1.16
N ALA A 297 8.71 -8.78 1.36
CA ALA A 297 7.75 -9.89 1.35
C ALA A 297 6.64 -9.70 2.40
N LEU A 298 7.03 -9.28 3.61
CA LEU A 298 6.12 -8.99 4.71
C LEU A 298 5.13 -7.90 4.31
N PHE A 299 5.63 -6.77 3.79
CA PHE A 299 4.80 -5.66 3.33
C PHE A 299 3.82 -6.07 2.23
N GLU A 300 4.28 -6.78 1.19
CA GLU A 300 3.43 -7.24 0.10
C GLU A 300 2.33 -8.20 0.57
N CYS A 301 2.69 -9.15 1.44
CA CYS A 301 1.72 -10.07 2.03
C CYS A 301 0.70 -9.31 2.88
N SER A 302 1.11 -8.28 3.61
CA SER A 302 0.21 -7.41 4.37
C SER A 302 -0.75 -6.62 3.49
N LEU A 303 -0.31 -6.20 2.29
CA LEU A 303 -1.20 -5.56 1.31
C LEU A 303 -2.26 -6.55 0.79
N ASP A 304 -1.88 -7.80 0.51
CA ASP A 304 -2.82 -8.84 0.09
C ASP A 304 -3.84 -9.15 1.21
N ILE A 305 -3.39 -9.30 2.46
CA ILE A 305 -4.26 -9.45 3.65
C ILE A 305 -5.17 -8.23 3.81
N ARG A 306 -4.64 -7.02 3.66
CA ARG A 306 -5.43 -5.78 3.74
C ARG A 306 -6.54 -5.76 2.70
N ASN A 307 -6.23 -6.11 1.46
CA ASN A 307 -7.21 -6.11 0.38
C ASN A 307 -8.35 -7.10 0.68
N ILE A 308 -8.02 -8.34 1.04
CA ILE A 308 -9.00 -9.34 1.49
C ILE A 308 -9.83 -8.77 2.65
N GLY A 309 -9.15 -8.22 3.65
CA GLY A 309 -9.75 -7.87 4.92
C GLY A 309 -10.68 -6.67 4.87
N VAL A 310 -10.47 -5.71 3.96
CA VAL A 310 -11.35 -4.54 3.82
C VAL A 310 -12.78 -4.95 3.43
N GLU A 311 -12.94 -5.95 2.57
CA GLU A 311 -14.27 -6.44 2.17
C GLU A 311 -14.93 -7.23 3.30
N ILE A 312 -14.17 -8.09 3.98
CA ILE A 312 -14.64 -8.86 5.14
C ILE A 312 -15.09 -7.92 6.27
N ALA A 313 -14.27 -6.92 6.61
CA ALA A 313 -14.55 -5.97 7.67
C ALA A 313 -15.76 -5.08 7.33
N ARG A 314 -15.91 -4.68 6.06
CA ARG A 314 -17.09 -3.92 5.60
C ARG A 314 -18.37 -4.73 5.77
N PHE A 315 -18.36 -6.00 5.35
CA PHE A 315 -19.49 -6.91 5.53
C PHE A 315 -19.82 -7.11 7.01
N PHE A 316 -18.81 -7.40 7.83
CA PHE A 316 -19.00 -7.61 9.25
C PHE A 316 -19.55 -6.37 9.95
N HIS A 317 -19.02 -5.19 9.64
CA HIS A 317 -19.50 -3.93 10.19
C HIS A 317 -20.96 -3.67 9.82
N HIS A 318 -21.33 -3.87 8.55
CA HIS A 318 -22.71 -3.72 8.10
C HIS A 318 -23.66 -4.70 8.79
N HIS A 319 -23.23 -5.95 8.97
CA HIS A 319 -23.99 -6.94 9.72
C HIS A 319 -24.19 -6.51 11.17
N VAL A 320 -23.13 -6.03 11.85
CA VAL A 320 -23.22 -5.52 13.22
C VAL A 320 -24.18 -4.33 13.29
N GLU A 321 -24.09 -3.35 12.38
CA GLU A 321 -24.97 -2.17 12.37
C GLU A 321 -26.45 -2.53 12.19
N GLN A 322 -26.75 -3.46 11.28
CA GLN A 322 -28.12 -3.92 11.03
C GLN A 322 -28.70 -4.68 12.23
N ASN A 323 -27.86 -5.43 12.95
CA ASN A 323 -28.26 -6.25 14.09
C ASN A 323 -28.07 -5.55 15.46
N ALA A 324 -27.39 -4.40 15.52
CA ALA A 324 -27.19 -3.59 16.73
C ALA A 324 -28.50 -2.99 17.26
N ARG A 325 -29.57 -2.95 16.46
CA ARG A 325 -30.93 -2.70 16.96
C ARG A 325 -31.49 -3.84 17.83
N THR A 326 -30.76 -4.97 17.91
CA THR A 326 -31.10 -6.18 18.66
C THR A 326 -30.01 -6.59 19.66
N LEU A 327 -28.89 -5.87 19.69
CA LEU A 327 -27.75 -6.13 20.59
C LEU A 327 -27.49 -4.88 21.44
N GLU A 328 -28.34 -4.65 22.44
CA GLU A 328 -27.97 -3.82 23.58
C GLU A 328 -26.81 -4.52 24.31
N GLY A 329 -25.60 -3.95 24.28
CA GLY A 329 -24.54 -4.46 25.16
C GLY A 329 -23.08 -4.24 24.77
N LEU A 330 -22.73 -3.48 23.73
CA LEU A 330 -21.31 -3.18 23.46
C LEU A 330 -21.09 -1.68 23.32
N SER A 331 -20.51 -1.08 24.36
CA SER A 331 -19.99 0.29 24.33
C SER A 331 -18.84 0.39 23.31
N PRO A 332 -18.76 1.47 22.53
CA PRO A 332 -17.65 1.67 21.62
C PRO A 332 -16.34 1.90 22.39
N LEU A 333 -15.27 1.23 21.93
CA LEU A 333 -13.93 1.18 22.53
C LEU A 333 -13.15 2.52 22.49
N ASP A 334 -13.70 3.55 21.86
CA ASP A 334 -13.12 4.89 21.84
C ASP A 334 -13.22 5.60 23.21
N GLN A 335 -13.99 5.06 24.15
CA GLN A 335 -14.15 5.60 25.50
C GLN A 335 -13.13 5.07 26.54
N GLU A 336 -12.34 4.03 26.23
CA GLU A 336 -11.49 3.34 27.24
C GLU A 336 -9.98 3.55 27.09
N HIS A 337 -9.49 4.23 26.04
CA HIS A 337 -8.05 4.34 25.79
C HIS A 337 -7.58 5.78 25.50
N SER A 338 -6.88 6.39 26.47
CA SER A 338 -6.18 7.67 26.29
C SER A 338 -4.95 7.48 25.39
N GLY A 339 -5.12 7.74 24.10
CA GLY A 339 -4.05 7.64 23.09
C GLY A 339 -4.56 7.44 21.66
N ILE A 340 -5.84 7.12 21.47
CA ILE A 340 -6.46 7.06 20.14
C ILE A 340 -6.64 8.50 19.63
N GLY A 341 -5.92 8.89 18.58
CA GLY A 341 -5.99 10.22 17.96
C GLY A 341 -4.76 11.13 18.13
N THR A 342 -3.63 10.62 18.63
CA THR A 342 -2.35 11.35 18.75
C THR A 342 -1.56 11.49 17.45
N LEU A 343 -1.98 10.84 16.37
CA LEU A 343 -1.37 11.01 15.06
C LEU A 343 -1.84 12.31 14.42
N GLU A 344 -0.91 13.04 13.81
CA GLU A 344 -1.18 14.19 12.96
C GLU A 344 -2.29 13.80 11.96
N SER A 345 -3.43 14.50 12.01
CA SER A 345 -4.51 14.24 11.06
C SER A 345 -3.98 14.39 9.63
N LYS A 346 -4.54 13.63 8.68
CA LYS A 346 -4.14 13.72 7.26
C LYS A 346 -4.16 15.16 6.75
N LEU A 347 -5.12 15.95 7.20
CA LEU A 347 -5.24 17.37 6.88
C LEU A 347 -4.10 18.21 7.49
N HIS A 348 -3.75 17.99 8.77
CA HIS A 348 -2.62 18.68 9.40
C HIS A 348 -1.30 18.34 8.70
N ARG A 349 -1.07 17.06 8.38
CA ARG A 349 0.11 16.60 7.64
C ARG A 349 0.19 17.25 6.27
N TYR A 350 -0.94 17.30 5.55
CA TYR A 350 -1.04 17.99 4.28
C TYR A 350 -0.64 19.47 4.39
N HIS A 351 -1.23 20.21 5.34
CA HIS A 351 -0.92 21.63 5.51
C HIS A 351 0.56 21.87 5.83
N ARG A 352 1.17 21.02 6.67
CA ARG A 352 2.59 21.09 6.99
C ARG A 352 3.46 20.84 5.76
N LEU A 353 3.23 19.72 5.05
CA LEU A 353 3.99 19.37 3.84
C LEU A 353 3.83 20.43 2.75
N ARG A 354 2.61 20.95 2.56
CA ARG A 354 2.34 22.05 1.63
C ARG A 354 3.11 23.31 2.03
N SER A 355 3.07 23.71 3.30
CA SER A 355 3.78 24.90 3.78
C SER A 355 5.29 24.79 3.51
N CYS A 356 5.90 23.64 3.82
CA CYS A 356 7.30 23.38 3.50
C CYS A 356 7.58 23.45 1.99
N ALA A 357 6.71 22.86 1.16
CA ALA A 357 6.84 22.88 -0.29
C ALA A 357 6.70 24.29 -0.88
N VAL A 358 5.76 25.11 -0.37
CA VAL A 358 5.59 26.51 -0.78
C VAL A 358 6.84 27.32 -0.47
N SER A 359 7.36 27.21 0.75
CA SER A 359 8.57 27.93 1.15
C SER A 359 9.76 27.53 0.28
N ARG A 360 9.96 26.23 0.02
CA ARG A 360 11.05 25.75 -0.84
C ARG A 360 10.92 26.28 -2.27
N LEU A 361 9.73 26.16 -2.88
CA LEU A 361 9.50 26.64 -4.25
C LEU A 361 9.68 28.16 -4.35
N ALA A 362 9.26 28.92 -3.35
CA ALA A 362 9.43 30.37 -3.34
C ALA A 362 10.91 30.78 -3.35
N HIS A 363 11.77 30.07 -2.62
CA HIS A 363 13.22 30.30 -2.65
C HIS A 363 13.83 29.96 -4.02
N GLU A 364 13.43 28.84 -4.64
CA GLU A 364 13.92 28.46 -5.96
C GLU A 364 13.49 29.45 -7.04
N LEU A 365 12.25 29.95 -6.98
CA LEU A 365 11.76 30.98 -7.90
C LEU A 365 12.52 32.30 -7.74
N ALA A 366 12.81 32.73 -6.51
CA ALA A 366 13.61 33.93 -6.26
C ALA A 366 15.02 33.79 -6.88
N GLN A 367 15.68 32.64 -6.68
CA GLN A 367 16.99 32.36 -7.26
C GLN A 367 16.98 32.39 -8.79
N GLN A 368 15.94 31.85 -9.44
CA GLN A 368 15.79 31.87 -10.90
C GLN A 368 15.65 33.29 -11.46
N HIS A 369 15.13 34.24 -10.67
CA HIS A 369 15.04 35.66 -11.03
C HIS A 369 16.29 36.45 -10.65
N GLY A 370 17.36 35.79 -10.20
CA GLY A 370 18.60 36.46 -9.74
C GLY A 370 18.44 37.21 -8.42
N LEU A 371 17.39 36.91 -7.65
CA LEU A 371 17.11 37.56 -6.37
C LEU A 371 17.70 36.75 -5.21
N SER A 372 17.88 37.43 -4.07
CA SER A 372 18.47 36.83 -2.87
C SER A 372 17.45 35.95 -2.14
N GLY A 373 17.93 35.08 -1.23
CA GLY A 373 17.05 34.23 -0.42
C GLY A 373 16.05 35.02 0.44
N SER A 374 16.37 36.25 0.85
CA SER A 374 15.45 37.13 1.58
C SER A 374 14.28 37.64 0.72
N ASP A 375 14.37 37.56 -0.60
CA ASP A 375 13.30 38.00 -1.51
C ASP A 375 12.25 36.90 -1.77
N ALA A 376 12.44 35.69 -1.21
CA ALA A 376 11.54 34.56 -1.38
C ALA A 376 10.10 34.86 -0.92
N GLU A 377 9.92 35.76 0.04
CA GLU A 377 8.59 36.16 0.54
C GLU A 377 7.68 36.70 -0.58
N GLN A 378 8.25 37.37 -1.59
CA GLN A 378 7.51 37.90 -2.73
C GLN A 378 6.90 36.79 -3.61
N PHE A 379 7.49 35.59 -3.58
CA PHE A 379 7.08 34.45 -4.38
C PHE A 379 6.16 33.46 -3.64
N LEU A 380 5.97 33.60 -2.32
CA LEU A 380 5.14 32.69 -1.51
C LEU A 380 3.70 32.56 -2.05
N SER A 381 3.09 33.69 -2.42
CA SER A 381 1.72 33.69 -2.97
C SER A 381 1.65 33.01 -4.34
N GLN A 382 2.67 33.19 -5.19
CA GLN A 382 2.75 32.50 -6.48
C GLN A 382 2.96 31.00 -6.30
N ALA A 383 3.93 30.61 -5.46
CA ALA A 383 4.23 29.22 -5.13
C ALA A 383 3.00 28.49 -4.56
N GLY A 384 2.27 29.12 -3.64
CA GLY A 384 1.00 28.60 -3.11
C GLY A 384 -0.02 28.29 -4.20
N ARG A 385 -0.28 29.27 -5.08
CA ARG A 385 -1.22 29.09 -6.20
C ARG A 385 -0.80 28.00 -7.17
N GLU A 386 0.51 27.86 -7.43
CA GLU A 386 0.99 26.80 -8.31
C GLU A 386 0.83 25.40 -7.67
N LEU A 387 1.03 25.26 -6.36
CA LEU A 387 0.85 23.96 -5.71
C LEU A 387 -0.62 23.56 -5.55
N ASP A 388 -1.54 24.53 -5.40
CA ASP A 388 -2.97 24.25 -5.28
C ASP A 388 -3.58 23.65 -6.55
N LYS A 389 -2.99 23.90 -7.73
CA LYS A 389 -3.45 23.31 -9.00
C LYS A 389 -3.29 21.79 -9.08
N CYS A 390 -2.48 21.18 -8.20
CA CYS A 390 -2.14 19.75 -8.30
C CYS A 390 -2.99 18.85 -7.43
N ILE A 391 -3.81 19.42 -6.54
CA ILE A 391 -4.63 18.66 -5.61
C ILE A 391 -6.09 18.91 -5.94
N PRO A 392 -6.79 17.89 -6.45
CA PRO A 392 -8.23 17.96 -6.68
C PRO A 392 -8.97 18.49 -5.44
N PRO A 393 -9.82 19.54 -5.57
CA PRO A 393 -10.51 20.15 -4.42
C PRO A 393 -11.34 19.16 -3.60
N ASN A 394 -11.88 18.14 -4.26
CA ASN A 394 -12.66 17.05 -3.66
C ASN A 394 -11.86 16.14 -2.72
N LEU A 395 -10.53 16.09 -2.82
CA LEU A 395 -9.68 15.35 -1.89
C LEU A 395 -9.51 16.06 -0.55
N ILE A 396 -9.58 17.39 -0.53
CA ILE A 396 -9.46 18.21 0.69
C ILE A 396 -10.76 18.15 1.51
N HIS A 397 -11.92 18.05 0.83
CA HIS A 397 -13.23 18.10 1.49
C HIS A 397 -13.75 16.75 2.03
N ARG A 398 -13.25 15.60 1.54
CA ARG A 398 -13.75 14.28 1.95
C ARG A 398 -13.46 13.94 3.41
N ASP A 399 -12.39 14.48 3.99
CA ASP A 399 -12.02 14.24 5.40
C ASP A 399 -12.50 15.37 6.34
N GLY A 400 -13.09 16.43 5.79
CA GLY A 400 -13.51 17.65 6.50
C GLY A 400 -15.01 17.72 6.80
N VAL A 401 -15.71 16.60 6.98
CA VAL A 401 -17.06 16.64 7.57
C VAL A 401 -16.90 17.04 9.03
N GLU A 402 -16.94 18.35 9.27
CA GLU A 402 -17.20 18.92 10.59
C GLU A 402 -18.37 18.16 11.21
N ARG A 403 -18.10 17.44 12.30
CA ARG A 403 -19.15 16.91 13.16
C ARG A 403 -20.05 18.10 13.50
N ARG A 404 -21.28 18.12 12.97
CA ARG A 404 -22.30 19.07 13.42
C ARG A 404 -22.33 19.00 14.95
N PRO A 405 -22.24 20.12 15.67
CA PRO A 405 -22.40 20.10 17.11
C PRO A 405 -23.75 19.47 17.41
N SER A 406 -23.75 18.37 18.15
CA SER A 406 -24.95 17.72 18.64
C SER A 406 -25.79 18.76 19.36
N THR A 407 -26.97 19.04 18.83
CA THR A 407 -27.99 19.84 19.49
C THR A 407 -28.22 19.25 20.89
N PRO A 408 -28.12 20.04 21.98
CA PRO A 408 -28.34 19.49 23.31
C PRO A 408 -29.79 19.03 23.45
N PRO A 409 -30.05 17.95 24.20
CA PRO A 409 -31.41 17.48 24.42
C PRO A 409 -32.20 18.52 25.21
N ARG A 410 -33.46 18.73 24.81
CA ARG A 410 -34.45 19.50 25.56
C ARG A 410 -34.99 18.68 26.72
#